data_AF-A0AA94XS07-F1
#
_entry.id   AF-A0AA94XS07-F1
#
_cell.length_a   1.000
_cell.length_b   1.000
_cell.length_c   1.000
_cell.angle_alpha   90.00
_cell.angle_beta   90.00
_cell.angle_gamma   90.00
#
_symmetry.space_group_name_H-M   'P 1'
#
loop_
_entity.id
_entity.type
_entity.pdbx_description
1 polymer ?
#
loop_
_entity_poly.entity_id
_entity_poly.type
_entity_poly.pdbx_seq_one_letter_code
_entity_poly.pdbx_strand_id
1 'polypeptide(L)'
;MTENTVQELPPVNGQAAATMWADYLASRDINEDQAPHHVAESFGDHPALADELLNEILHGTKRATSSLASDYAYYGERVPQPEDHCIICNGAGEPRAILRIISVERASFFEVDEQFAAAEGEGDLSLAYWRREHEKFWRRTQKSIGREWSPEDTQAPGGELILERFEICWPEEYAG
;
A
#
# COMPACT_ATOMS: atom_id res chain seq x y z
N MET A 1 30.85 -12.14 7.90
CA MET A 1 29.52 -11.59 8.24
C MET A 1 29.02 -10.95 6.97
N THR A 2 28.18 -11.63 6.21
CA THR A 2 27.59 -11.05 5.00
C THR A 2 26.62 -9.98 5.48
N GLU A 3 26.90 -8.72 5.16
CA GLU A 3 25.91 -7.66 5.22
C GLU A 3 24.72 -8.12 4.37
N ASN A 4 23.61 -8.48 5.02
CA ASN A 4 22.34 -8.63 4.34
C ASN A 4 21.89 -7.22 3.97
N THR A 5 22.47 -6.68 2.92
CA THR A 5 21.99 -5.44 2.31
C THR A 5 20.64 -5.76 1.71
N VAL A 6 19.57 -5.35 2.40
CA VAL A 6 18.22 -5.38 1.83
C VAL A 6 18.28 -4.49 0.59
N GLN A 7 17.97 -5.06 -0.57
CA GLN A 7 17.93 -4.29 -1.82
C GLN A 7 16.82 -3.23 -1.71
N GLU A 8 17.16 -1.98 -1.99
CA GLU A 8 16.17 -0.90 -2.02
C GLU A 8 15.16 -1.13 -3.16
N LEU A 9 13.92 -0.70 -2.95
CA LEU A 9 12.92 -0.71 -4.03
C LEU A 9 13.39 0.21 -5.17
N PRO A 10 13.40 -0.29 -6.42
CA PRO A 10 13.65 0.57 -7.56
C PRO A 10 12.50 1.58 -7.74
N PRO A 11 12.75 2.71 -8.43
CA PRO A 11 11.68 3.61 -8.80
C PRO A 11 10.67 2.92 -9.72
N VAL A 12 9.40 3.34 -9.63
CA VAL A 12 8.35 2.87 -10.53
C VAL A 12 8.66 3.22 -11.98
N ASN A 13 8.37 2.29 -12.89
CA ASN A 13 8.42 2.51 -14.33
C ASN A 13 7.25 3.42 -14.75
N GLY A 14 7.48 4.73 -14.68
CA GLY A 14 6.45 5.74 -14.94
C GLY A 14 5.87 5.69 -16.36
N GLN A 15 6.65 5.27 -17.36
CA GLN A 15 6.14 5.14 -18.73
C GLN A 15 5.17 3.96 -18.85
N ALA A 16 5.51 2.81 -18.28
CA ALA A 16 4.61 1.66 -18.26
C ALA A 16 3.35 1.95 -17.42
N ALA A 17 3.50 2.65 -16.28
CA ALA A 17 2.37 3.04 -15.44
C ALA A 17 1.39 3.96 -16.19
N ALA A 18 1.91 4.98 -16.89
CA ALA A 18 1.09 5.86 -17.72
C ALA A 18 0.36 5.10 -18.84
N THR A 19 1.00 4.10 -19.45
CA THR A 19 0.34 3.25 -20.45
C THR A 19 -0.78 2.41 -19.83
N MET A 20 -0.53 1.72 -18.72
CA MET A 20 -1.57 0.95 -18.02
C MET A 20 -2.74 1.83 -17.58
N TRP A 21 -2.47 3.05 -17.12
CA TRP A 21 -3.51 4.02 -16.76
C TRP A 21 -4.38 4.40 -17.95
N ALA A 22 -3.77 4.75 -19.09
CA ALA A 22 -4.50 5.09 -20.30
C ALA A 22 -5.37 3.92 -20.80
N ASP A 23 -4.87 2.68 -20.74
CA ASP A 23 -5.62 1.49 -21.12
C ASP A 23 -6.84 1.27 -20.20
N TYR A 24 -6.70 1.52 -18.90
CA TYR A 24 -7.81 1.46 -17.96
C TYR A 24 -8.86 2.56 -18.20
N LEU A 25 -8.44 3.81 -18.44
CA LEU A 25 -9.39 4.89 -18.75
C LEU A 25 -10.18 4.56 -20.03
N ALA A 26 -9.49 4.09 -21.06
CA ALA A 26 -10.11 3.70 -22.32
C ALA A 26 -11.09 2.52 -22.14
N SER A 27 -10.76 1.52 -21.30
CA SER A 27 -11.67 0.39 -21.05
C SER A 27 -12.91 0.76 -20.25
N ARG A 28 -12.89 1.90 -19.54
CA ARG A 28 -14.01 2.42 -18.76
C ARG A 28 -14.74 3.60 -19.44
N ASP A 29 -14.34 3.98 -20.65
CA ASP A 29 -14.86 5.17 -21.37
C ASP A 29 -14.74 6.46 -20.53
N ILE A 30 -13.63 6.59 -19.78
CA ILE A 30 -13.32 7.76 -18.95
C ILE A 30 -12.40 8.69 -19.73
N ASN A 31 -12.81 9.96 -19.87
CA ASN A 31 -11.96 10.99 -20.46
C ASN A 31 -10.87 11.44 -19.47
N GLU A 32 -9.72 11.89 -20.00
CA GLU A 32 -8.58 12.30 -19.17
C GLU A 32 -8.91 13.46 -18.21
N ASP A 33 -9.80 14.38 -18.60
CA ASP A 33 -10.26 15.49 -17.75
C ASP A 33 -11.22 15.05 -16.63
N GLN A 34 -11.71 13.81 -16.69
CA GLN A 34 -12.55 13.16 -15.70
C GLN A 34 -11.80 12.07 -14.93
N ALA A 35 -10.51 11.85 -15.24
CA ALA A 35 -9.72 10.81 -14.62
C ALA A 35 -9.62 11.04 -13.10
N PRO A 36 -9.89 10.01 -12.28
CA PRO A 36 -9.70 10.11 -10.84
C PRO A 36 -8.22 10.29 -10.51
N HIS A 37 -7.98 10.82 -9.31
CA HIS A 37 -6.62 10.95 -8.80
C HIS A 37 -5.99 9.55 -8.66
N HIS A 38 -4.75 9.40 -9.11
CA HIS A 38 -4.03 8.15 -8.97
C HIS A 38 -2.57 8.37 -8.58
N VAL A 39 -2.00 7.35 -7.95
CA VAL A 39 -0.56 7.21 -7.71
C VAL A 39 -0.07 5.91 -8.33
N ALA A 40 1.24 5.75 -8.46
CA ALA A 40 1.86 4.48 -8.82
C ALA A 40 2.97 4.15 -7.81
N GLU A 41 2.91 2.97 -7.22
CA GLU A 41 3.80 2.58 -6.12
C GLU A 41 3.97 1.06 -6.03
N SER A 42 4.91 0.61 -5.21
CA SER A 42 5.03 -0.80 -4.81
C SER A 42 4.77 -0.89 -3.30
N PHE A 43 4.00 -1.87 -2.84
CA PHE A 43 3.82 -2.08 -1.41
C PHE A 43 5.04 -2.74 -0.78
N GLY A 44 5.29 -2.45 0.50
CA GLY A 44 6.49 -2.89 1.19
C GLY A 44 7.70 -1.97 0.97
N ASP A 45 8.86 -2.38 1.46
CA ASP A 45 10.07 -1.55 1.49
C ASP A 45 11.27 -2.16 0.74
N HIS A 46 11.08 -3.32 0.12
CA HIS A 46 12.11 -3.99 -0.68
C HIS A 46 11.46 -4.91 -1.73
N PRO A 47 12.17 -5.26 -2.83
CA PRO A 47 11.60 -5.98 -3.96
C PRO A 47 10.89 -7.29 -3.61
N ALA A 48 11.46 -8.09 -2.71
CA ALA A 48 10.88 -9.38 -2.35
C ALA A 48 9.51 -9.24 -1.66
N LEU A 49 9.38 -8.27 -0.74
CA LEU A 49 8.11 -8.00 -0.08
C LEU A 49 7.09 -7.39 -1.04
N ALA A 50 7.51 -6.54 -1.97
CA ALA A 50 6.61 -6.02 -3.00
C ALA A 50 6.03 -7.11 -3.89
N ASP A 51 6.85 -8.08 -4.31
CA ASP A 51 6.38 -9.23 -5.08
C ASP A 51 5.43 -10.12 -4.26
N GLU A 52 5.74 -10.34 -2.97
CA GLU A 52 4.88 -11.11 -2.06
C GLU A 52 3.51 -10.44 -1.86
N LEU A 53 3.49 -9.15 -1.52
CA LEU A 53 2.25 -8.41 -1.29
C LEU A 53 1.41 -8.29 -2.56
N LEU A 54 2.05 -8.08 -3.72
CA LEU A 54 1.36 -8.10 -5.00
C LEU A 54 0.71 -9.47 -5.27
N ASN A 55 1.40 -10.57 -4.95
CA ASN A 55 0.85 -11.91 -5.10
C ASN A 55 -0.40 -12.08 -4.21
N GLU A 56 -0.38 -11.59 -2.96
CA GLU A 56 -1.54 -11.64 -2.07
C GLU A 56 -2.70 -10.76 -2.56
N ILE A 57 -2.42 -9.66 -3.26
CA ILE A 57 -3.45 -8.85 -3.91
C ILE A 57 -4.10 -9.64 -5.04
N LEU A 58 -3.30 -10.11 -6.01
CA LEU A 58 -3.81 -10.70 -7.25
C LEU A 58 -4.41 -12.09 -7.07
N HIS A 59 -3.83 -12.90 -6.19
CA HIS A 59 -4.14 -14.32 -6.06
C HIS A 59 -4.58 -14.72 -4.64
N GLY A 60 -4.37 -13.84 -3.66
CA GLY A 60 -4.77 -14.03 -2.28
C GLY A 60 -6.02 -13.22 -1.91
N THR A 61 -6.11 -12.90 -0.62
CA THR A 61 -7.26 -12.21 -0.03
C THR A 61 -6.95 -10.78 0.39
N LYS A 62 -5.77 -10.23 0.03
CA LYS A 62 -5.38 -8.87 0.43
C LYS A 62 -6.28 -7.83 -0.25
N ARG A 63 -7.10 -7.16 0.54
CA ARG A 63 -8.06 -6.10 0.15
C ARG A 63 -8.00 -4.88 1.08
N ALA A 64 -6.95 -4.81 1.90
CA ALA A 64 -6.66 -3.68 2.75
C ALA A 64 -5.14 -3.45 2.85
N THR A 65 -4.75 -2.22 3.15
CA THR A 65 -3.37 -1.80 3.40
C THR A 65 -3.35 -0.75 4.50
N SER A 66 -2.19 -0.58 5.15
CA SER A 66 -2.01 0.44 6.18
C SER A 66 -0.70 1.19 6.05
N SER A 67 -0.73 2.48 6.38
CA SER A 67 0.42 3.39 6.33
C SER A 67 0.42 4.34 7.53
N LEU A 68 1.54 5.04 7.77
CA LEU A 68 1.62 6.02 8.85
C LEU A 68 1.14 7.39 8.37
N ALA A 69 0.23 8.04 9.09
CA ALA A 69 -0.19 9.41 8.79
C ALA A 69 1.01 10.40 8.77
N SER A 70 2.03 10.13 9.58
CA SER A 70 3.26 10.92 9.67
C SER A 70 4.17 10.82 8.45
N ASP A 71 4.03 9.77 7.63
CA ASP A 71 4.79 9.62 6.38
C ASP A 71 4.29 10.60 5.32
N TYR A 72 2.98 10.75 5.16
CA TYR A 72 2.41 11.74 4.24
C TYR A 72 2.88 13.16 4.58
N ALA A 73 2.87 13.54 5.86
CA ALA A 73 3.36 14.84 6.29
C ALA A 73 4.88 15.03 6.05
N TYR A 74 5.65 13.94 6.14
CA TYR A 74 7.10 13.97 5.92
C TYR A 74 7.47 14.11 4.45
N TYR A 75 6.82 13.35 3.57
CA TYR A 75 7.06 13.37 2.14
C TYR A 75 6.32 14.52 1.42
N GLY A 76 5.46 15.25 2.12
CA GLY A 76 4.64 16.31 1.54
C GLY A 76 3.54 15.77 0.63
N GLU A 77 3.08 14.55 0.90
CA GLU A 77 2.09 13.83 0.13
C GLU A 77 0.69 14.03 0.73
N ARG A 78 -0.32 13.83 -0.11
CA ARG A 78 -1.73 13.88 0.31
C ARG A 78 -2.15 12.50 0.81
N VAL A 79 -2.84 12.47 1.95
CA VAL A 79 -3.50 11.25 2.45
C VAL A 79 -4.55 10.77 1.44
N PRO A 80 -4.59 9.47 1.11
CA PRO A 80 -5.54 8.91 0.15
C PRO A 80 -7.00 9.18 0.57
N GLN A 81 -7.87 9.21 -0.42
CA GLN A 81 -9.32 9.37 -0.25
C GLN A 81 -10.07 8.24 -0.95
N PRO A 82 -11.31 7.94 -0.53
CA PRO A 82 -12.19 7.07 -1.32
C PRO A 82 -12.28 7.55 -2.77
N GLU A 83 -12.34 6.59 -3.70
CA GLU A 83 -12.28 6.77 -5.16
C GLU A 83 -10.91 7.15 -5.74
N ASP A 84 -9.87 7.35 -4.94
CA ASP A 84 -8.50 7.41 -5.47
C ASP A 84 -8.08 6.03 -6.01
N HIS A 85 -7.16 6.04 -6.98
CA HIS A 85 -6.60 4.83 -7.57
C HIS A 85 -5.12 4.66 -7.23
N CYS A 86 -4.68 3.41 -7.12
CA CYS A 86 -3.27 3.06 -6.95
C CYS A 86 -2.88 2.07 -8.04
N ILE A 87 -1.92 2.44 -8.89
CA ILE A 87 -1.29 1.54 -9.84
C ILE A 87 -0.22 0.76 -9.06
N ILE A 88 -0.56 -0.47 -8.67
CA ILE A 88 0.31 -1.30 -7.86
C ILE A 88 1.35 -2.00 -8.74
N CYS A 89 2.61 -1.83 -8.37
CA CYS A 89 3.78 -2.34 -9.06
C CYS A 89 4.41 -3.53 -8.33
N ASN A 90 5.17 -4.34 -9.06
CA ASN A 90 5.98 -5.42 -8.49
C ASN A 90 7.30 -4.89 -7.91
N GLY A 91 8.13 -5.79 -7.36
CA GLY A 91 9.44 -5.44 -6.78
C GLY A 91 10.46 -4.91 -7.78
N ALA A 92 10.18 -4.96 -9.09
CA ALA A 92 10.99 -4.35 -10.14
C ALA A 92 10.48 -2.96 -10.56
N GLY A 93 9.39 -2.46 -9.96
CA GLY A 93 8.77 -1.20 -10.32
C GLY A 93 7.86 -1.27 -11.56
N GLU A 94 7.55 -2.48 -12.05
CA GLU A 94 6.67 -2.67 -13.21
C GLU A 94 5.20 -2.72 -12.74
N PRO A 95 4.27 -1.96 -13.38
CA PRO A 95 2.86 -1.91 -12.99
C PRO A 95 2.14 -3.22 -13.32
N ARG A 96 1.28 -3.68 -12.42
CA ARG A 96 0.65 -5.01 -12.51
C ARG A 96 -0.86 -5.01 -12.33
N ALA A 97 -1.40 -4.08 -11.55
CA ALA A 97 -2.84 -3.89 -11.40
C ALA A 97 -3.16 -2.45 -11.02
N ILE A 98 -4.43 -2.10 -11.11
CA ILE A 98 -4.98 -0.85 -10.58
C ILE A 98 -5.97 -1.20 -9.49
N LEU A 99 -5.77 -0.58 -8.34
CA LEU A 99 -6.63 -0.66 -7.18
C LEU A 99 -7.48 0.60 -7.11
N ARG A 100 -8.71 0.47 -6.60
CA ARG A 100 -9.57 1.61 -6.24
C ARG A 100 -9.80 1.60 -4.74
N ILE A 101 -9.51 2.71 -4.08
CA ILE A 101 -9.74 2.87 -2.64
C ILE A 101 -11.24 3.00 -2.40
N ILE A 102 -11.81 2.11 -1.59
CA ILE A 102 -13.24 2.10 -1.26
C ILE A 102 -13.54 2.76 0.09
N SER A 103 -12.58 2.76 1.02
CA SER A 103 -12.71 3.45 2.30
C SER A 103 -11.34 3.80 2.87
N VAL A 104 -11.31 4.91 3.62
CA VAL A 104 -10.13 5.38 4.35
C VAL A 104 -10.56 5.68 5.78
N GLU A 105 -9.89 5.07 6.75
CA GLU A 105 -10.13 5.25 8.18
C GLU A 105 -8.83 5.64 8.88
N ARG A 106 -8.96 6.27 10.05
CA ARG A 106 -7.84 6.58 10.93
C ARG A 106 -8.00 5.83 12.24
N ALA A 107 -6.97 5.12 12.66
CA ALA A 107 -6.97 4.36 13.90
C ALA A 107 -5.58 4.29 14.49
N SER A 108 -5.49 4.13 15.81
CA SER A 108 -4.25 3.72 16.44
C SER A 108 -3.92 2.26 16.12
N PHE A 109 -2.66 1.88 16.26
CA PHE A 109 -2.17 0.51 16.13
C PHE A 109 -2.95 -0.50 17.00
N PHE A 110 -3.45 -0.03 18.14
CA PHE A 110 -4.18 -0.86 19.11
C PHE A 110 -5.66 -1.04 18.75
N GLU A 111 -6.22 -0.15 17.94
CA GLU A 111 -7.61 -0.17 17.48
C GLU A 111 -7.82 -1.00 16.22
N VAL A 112 -6.76 -1.38 15.51
CA VAL A 112 -6.83 -2.35 14.41
C VAL A 112 -7.40 -3.66 14.93
N ASP A 113 -8.47 -4.11 14.29
CA ASP A 113 -9.20 -5.32 14.65
C ASP A 113 -8.80 -6.54 13.79
N GLU A 114 -9.31 -7.72 14.16
CA GLU A 114 -9.06 -8.97 13.44
C GLU A 114 -9.61 -8.96 12.02
N GLN A 115 -10.69 -8.20 11.74
CA GLN A 115 -11.29 -8.15 10.42
C GLN A 115 -10.42 -7.34 9.45
N PHE A 116 -9.84 -6.25 9.91
CA PHE A 116 -8.89 -5.47 9.13
C PHE A 116 -7.59 -6.25 8.91
N ALA A 117 -7.04 -6.85 9.97
CA ALA A 117 -5.84 -7.69 9.85
C ALA A 117 -6.02 -8.86 8.86
N ALA A 118 -7.17 -9.54 8.89
CA ALA A 118 -7.48 -10.59 7.92
C ALA A 118 -7.67 -10.04 6.49
N ALA A 119 -8.22 -8.83 6.35
CA ALA A 119 -8.36 -8.17 5.05
C ALA A 119 -7.02 -7.69 4.47
N GLU A 120 -6.00 -7.43 5.30
CA GLU A 120 -4.63 -7.20 4.84
C GLU A 120 -4.02 -8.48 4.23
N GLY A 121 -4.60 -9.66 4.46
CA GLY A 121 -4.32 -10.88 3.70
C GLY A 121 -2.98 -11.54 3.97
N GLU A 122 -2.19 -11.04 4.93
CA GLU A 122 -0.82 -11.49 5.16
C GLU A 122 -0.71 -12.62 6.18
N GLY A 123 0.25 -13.53 5.96
CA GLY A 123 0.63 -14.56 6.91
C GLY A 123 -0.51 -15.53 7.26
N ASP A 124 -0.80 -15.66 8.56
CA ASP A 124 -1.86 -16.54 9.07
C ASP A 124 -3.21 -15.82 9.26
N LEU A 125 -3.36 -14.61 8.70
CA LEU A 125 -4.53 -13.74 8.78
C LEU A 125 -4.89 -13.28 10.21
N SER A 126 -4.02 -13.54 11.20
CA SER A 126 -4.29 -13.16 12.58
C SER A 126 -3.85 -11.74 12.90
N LEU A 127 -4.58 -11.09 13.81
CA LEU A 127 -4.17 -9.79 14.37
C LEU A 127 -2.80 -9.86 15.07
N ALA A 128 -2.44 -11.01 15.64
CA ALA A 128 -1.14 -11.21 16.27
C ALA A 128 0.00 -11.20 15.25
N TYR A 129 -0.18 -11.82 14.07
CA TYR A 129 0.75 -11.75 12.96
C TYR A 129 0.87 -10.33 12.44
N TRP A 130 -0.28 -9.70 12.16
CA TRP A 130 -0.35 -8.32 11.65
C TRP A 130 0.44 -7.36 12.54
N ARG A 131 0.17 -7.34 13.86
CA ARG A 131 0.87 -6.46 14.82
C ARG A 131 2.38 -6.70 14.80
N ARG A 132 2.80 -7.96 14.82
CA ARG A 132 4.22 -8.31 14.88
C ARG A 132 4.97 -7.86 13.63
N GLU A 133 4.42 -8.10 12.44
CA GLU A 133 5.11 -7.74 11.20
C GLU A 133 5.04 -6.24 10.89
N HIS A 134 3.91 -5.59 11.17
CA HIS A 134 3.76 -4.15 10.98
C HIS A 134 4.64 -3.35 11.94
N GLU A 135 4.79 -3.78 13.21
CA GLU A 135 5.73 -3.14 14.14
C GLU A 135 7.17 -3.23 13.62
N LYS A 136 7.60 -4.39 13.12
CA LYS A 136 8.94 -4.55 12.52
C LYS A 136 9.11 -3.68 11.28
N PHE A 137 8.08 -3.63 10.44
CA PHE A 137 8.06 -2.84 9.21
C PHE A 137 8.25 -1.35 9.53
N TRP A 138 7.37 -0.75 10.34
CA TRP A 138 7.46 0.68 10.67
C TRP A 138 8.72 1.03 11.45
N ARG A 139 9.20 0.18 12.37
CA ARG A 139 10.50 0.41 13.03
C ARG A 139 11.65 0.43 12.02
N ARG A 140 11.60 -0.39 10.98
CA ARG A 140 12.63 -0.46 9.94
C ARG A 140 12.56 0.73 8.99
N THR A 141 11.38 1.07 8.48
CA THR A 141 11.19 2.17 7.53
C THR A 141 11.38 3.54 8.18
N GLN A 142 10.92 3.74 9.42
CA GLN A 142 11.17 5.00 10.13
C GLN A 142 12.67 5.18 10.44
N LYS A 143 13.38 4.09 10.77
CA LYS A 143 14.82 4.13 10.98
C LYS A 143 15.61 4.49 9.71
N SER A 144 15.17 4.08 8.52
CA SER A 144 15.86 4.43 7.27
C SER A 144 15.82 5.93 6.96
N ILE A 145 14.81 6.64 7.48
CA ILE A 145 14.69 8.11 7.39
C ILE A 145 15.15 8.84 8.68
N GLY A 146 15.89 8.15 9.56
CA GLY A 146 16.49 8.75 10.76
C GLY A 146 15.50 9.06 11.88
N ARG A 147 14.35 8.37 11.90
CA ARG A 147 13.33 8.46 12.95
C ARG A 147 13.28 7.18 13.77
N GLU A 148 12.75 7.30 14.99
CA GLU A 148 12.31 6.15 15.77
C GLU A 148 10.79 6.09 15.76
N TRP A 149 10.25 4.90 15.90
CA TRP A 149 8.81 4.67 15.93
C TRP A 149 8.45 3.54 16.87
N SER A 150 7.31 3.69 17.53
CA SER A 150 6.67 2.74 18.42
C SER A 150 5.15 2.73 18.20
N PRO A 151 4.45 1.61 18.50
CA PRO A 151 2.99 1.57 18.43
C PRO A 151 2.29 2.70 19.18
N GLU A 152 2.85 3.16 20.31
CA GLU A 152 2.32 4.23 21.14
C GLU A 152 2.23 5.58 20.40
N ASP A 153 3.10 5.82 19.42
CA ASP A 153 3.09 7.05 18.62
C ASP A 153 1.76 7.23 17.85
N THR A 154 1.06 6.12 17.57
CA THR A 154 -0.23 6.12 16.88
C THR A 154 -1.40 6.65 17.70
N GLN A 155 -1.20 6.91 19.00
CA GLN A 155 -2.22 7.48 19.89
C GLN A 155 -2.18 9.01 19.90
N ALA A 156 -1.14 9.63 19.34
CA ALA A 156 -1.02 11.08 19.25
C ALA A 156 -1.72 11.62 17.99
N PRO A 157 -2.29 12.84 18.03
CA PRO A 157 -2.87 13.48 16.84
C PRO A 157 -1.84 13.58 15.70
N GLY A 158 -2.19 13.03 14.54
CA GLY A 158 -1.30 12.99 13.36
C GLY A 158 -0.30 11.82 13.35
N GLY A 159 -0.28 10.98 14.39
CA GLY A 159 0.48 9.74 14.44
C GLY A 159 -0.31 8.51 14.01
N GLU A 160 -1.62 8.65 13.75
CA GLU A 160 -2.51 7.52 13.47
C GLU A 160 -2.06 6.72 12.25
N LEU A 161 -2.55 5.49 12.17
CA LEU A 161 -2.50 4.73 10.93
C LEU A 161 -3.56 5.27 9.97
N ILE A 162 -3.23 5.31 8.68
CA ILE A 162 -4.21 5.41 7.61
C ILE A 162 -4.54 3.98 7.19
N LEU A 163 -5.80 3.60 7.36
CA LEU A 163 -6.31 2.28 7.05
C LEU A 163 -7.13 2.36 5.77
N GLU A 164 -6.67 1.68 4.72
CA GLU A 164 -7.31 1.72 3.41
C GLU A 164 -7.91 0.35 3.10
N ARG A 165 -9.15 0.35 2.62
CA ARG A 165 -9.71 -0.83 1.94
C ARG A 165 -9.78 -0.53 0.46
N PHE A 166 -9.55 -1.55 -0.35
CA PHE A 166 -9.53 -1.42 -1.80
C PHE A 166 -10.12 -2.63 -2.50
N GLU A 167 -10.50 -2.41 -3.75
CA GLU A 167 -10.81 -3.45 -4.72
C GLU A 167 -9.84 -3.37 -5.90
N ILE A 168 -9.68 -4.47 -6.63
CA ILE A 168 -8.93 -4.48 -7.89
C ILE A 168 -9.92 -4.09 -8.99
N CYS A 169 -9.58 -3.08 -9.79
CA CYS A 169 -10.45 -2.61 -10.88
C CYS A 169 -9.87 -2.90 -12.28
N TRP A 170 -8.57 -3.24 -12.35
CA TRP A 170 -7.87 -3.60 -13.58
C TRP A 170 -6.63 -4.49 -13.30
N PRO A 171 -6.31 -5.48 -14.16
CA PRO A 171 -7.09 -5.94 -15.31
C PRO A 171 -8.37 -6.68 -14.89
N GLU A 172 -9.33 -6.82 -15.83
CA GLU A 172 -10.66 -7.40 -15.54
C GLU A 172 -10.62 -8.82 -14.98
N GLU A 173 -9.59 -9.59 -15.28
CA GLU A 173 -9.40 -10.96 -14.77
C GLU A 173 -9.24 -11.04 -13.24
N TYR A 174 -8.80 -9.95 -12.59
CA TYR A 174 -8.71 -9.85 -11.13
C TYR A 174 -9.79 -8.94 -10.52
N ALA A 175 -10.56 -8.26 -11.37
CA ALA A 175 -11.60 -7.35 -10.90
C ALA A 175 -12.78 -8.15 -10.30
N GLY A 176 -13.26 -7.71 -9.13
CA GLY A 176 -14.31 -8.38 -8.37
C GLY A 176 -15.18 -7.40 -7.61
#